data_AF-R4K7J5-F1
#
_entry.id   AF-R4K7J5-F1
#
_cell.length_a   1.000
_cell.length_b   1.000
_cell.length_c   1.000
_cell.angle_alpha   90.00
_cell.angle_beta   90.00
_cell.angle_gamma   90.00
#
_symmetry.space_group_name_H-M   'P 1'
#
loop_
_entity.id
_entity.type
_entity.pdbx_description
1 polymer ?
#
loop_
_entity_poly.entity_id
_entity_poly.type
_entity_poly.pdbx_seq_one_letter_code
_entity_poly.pdbx_strand_id
1 'polypeptide(L)' 'MGRLKKIAYPTENNDFIYVPKRIIEHLTKKCIITKQTIVGIGKIVIEYKAKNGSNHGVMELYTMGPDAPKNENKI' A
#
# COMPACT_ATOMS: atom_id res chain seq x y z
N MET A 1 -4.16 7.93 19.88
CA MET A 1 -3.39 7.31 18.77
C MET A 1 -3.82 7.96 17.46
N GLY A 2 -2.92 8.51 16.65
CA GLY A 2 -3.27 9.19 15.39
C GLY A 2 -3.80 8.23 14.33
N ARG A 3 -4.69 8.69 13.44
CA ARG A 3 -5.20 7.88 12.32
C ARG A 3 -4.04 7.41 11.43
N LEU A 4 -4.06 6.14 11.05
CA LEU A 4 -3.08 5.55 10.14
C LEU A 4 -3.23 6.20 8.76
N LYS A 5 -2.17 6.85 8.25
CA LYS A 5 -2.20 7.43 6.90
C LYS A 5 -2.17 6.32 5.85
N LYS A 6 -3.08 6.39 4.87
CA LYS A 6 -3.21 5.44 3.77
C LYS A 6 -2.77 6.08 2.45
N ILE A 7 -2.30 5.26 1.50
CA ILE A 7 -2.10 5.61 0.08
C ILE A 7 -3.11 4.79 -0.71
N ALA A 8 -3.78 5.43 -1.67
CA ALA A 8 -4.67 4.77 -2.61
C ALA A 8 -3.90 4.41 -3.89
N TYR A 9 -3.98 3.16 -4.31
CA TYR A 9 -3.47 2.67 -5.59
C TYR A 9 -4.65 2.40 -6.52
N PRO A 10 -4.70 3.01 -7.71
CA PRO A 10 -5.77 2.77 -8.68
C PRO A 10 -5.64 1.36 -9.24
N THR A 11 -6.77 0.67 -9.37
CA THR A 11 -6.87 -0.66 -10.00
C THR A 11 -7.55 -0.56 -11.37
N GLU A 12 -7.46 -1.61 -12.18
CA GLU A 12 -8.08 -1.66 -13.51
C GLU A 12 -9.62 -1.57 -13.48
N ASN A 13 -10.25 -1.92 -12.34
CA ASN A 13 -11.70 -1.92 -12.17
C ASN A 13 -12.27 -0.57 -11.66
N ASN A 14 -11.52 0.53 -11.75
CA ASN A 14 -11.84 1.81 -11.09
C ASN A 14 -11.94 1.76 -9.56
N ASP A 15 -11.53 0.66 -8.94
CA ASP A 15 -11.42 0.55 -7.49
C ASP A 15 -10.07 1.08 -6.99
N PHE A 16 -10.01 1.40 -5.69
CA PHE A 16 -8.78 1.78 -5.01
C PHE A 16 -8.37 0.76 -3.97
N ILE A 17 -7.09 0.39 -3.98
CA ILE A 17 -6.47 -0.38 -2.90
C ILE A 17 -5.83 0.61 -1.94
N TYR A 18 -6.27 0.56 -0.68
CA TYR A 18 -5.76 1.43 0.37
C TYR A 18 -4.72 0.69 1.21
N VAL A 19 -3.46 1.10 1.13
CA VAL A 19 -2.36 0.52 1.93
C VAL A 19 -1.75 1.54 2.89
N PRO A 20 -1.16 1.08 4.01
CA PRO A 20 -0.47 1.97 4.94
C PRO A 20 0.69 2.73 4.29
N LYS A 21 0.64 4.06 4.32
CA LYS A 21 1.71 4.94 3.81
C LYS A 21 3.07 4.62 4.42
N ARG A 22 3.07 4.35 5.72
CA ARG A 22 4.29 4.04 6.49
C ARG A 22 5.05 2.84 5.94
N ILE A 23 4.35 1.81 5.45
CA ILE A 23 4.99 0.60 4.91
C ILE A 23 5.73 0.96 3.62
N ILE A 24 5.08 1.67 2.71
CA ILE A 24 5.69 2.07 1.43
C ILE A 24 6.88 3.02 1.66
N GLU A 25 6.75 3.98 2.57
CA GLU A 25 7.85 4.89 2.93
C GLU A 25 9.04 4.14 3.56
N HIS A 26 8.78 3.18 4.44
CA HIS A 26 9.86 2.37 5.03
C HIS A 26 10.53 1.47 3.99
N LEU A 27 9.74 0.89 3.07
CA LEU A 27 10.24 0.06 1.99
C LEU A 27 11.13 0.87 1.05
N THR A 28 10.65 2.01 0.55
CA THR A 28 11.39 2.90 -0.36
C THR A 28 12.64 3.54 0.26
N LYS A 29 12.71 3.66 1.59
CA LYS A 29 13.95 4.08 2.27
C LYS A 29 15.07 3.06 2.10
N LYS A 30 14.79 1.78 2.32
CA LYS A 30 15.79 0.69 2.37
C LYS A 30 15.94 -0.08 1.06
N CYS A 31 14.91 -0.08 0.24
CA CYS A 31 14.77 -0.89 -0.96
C CYS A 31 14.37 -0.03 -2.17
N ILE A 32 14.60 -0.57 -3.35
CA ILE A 32 14.11 -0.05 -4.62
C ILE A 32 12.96 -0.98 -5.05
N ILE A 33 11.78 -0.42 -5.26
CA ILE A 33 10.64 -1.17 -5.79
C ILE A 33 10.92 -1.43 -7.27
N THR A 34 10.95 -2.70 -7.66
CA THR A 34 11.21 -3.13 -9.03
C THR A 34 9.92 -3.35 -9.81
N LYS A 35 8.89 -3.84 -9.14
CA LYS A 35 7.59 -4.10 -9.76
C LYS A 35 6.46 -3.99 -8.73
N GLN A 36 5.33 -3.47 -9.19
CA GLN A 36 4.10 -3.40 -8.42
C GLN A 36 3.00 -4.06 -9.26
N THR A 37 2.30 -5.01 -8.69
CA THR A 37 1.24 -5.74 -9.37
C THR A 37 0.03 -5.80 -8.46
N ILE A 38 -1.10 -5.34 -8.97
CA ILE A 38 -2.38 -5.46 -8.28
C ILE A 38 -2.96 -6.82 -8.64
N VAL A 39 -3.34 -7.61 -7.64
CA VAL A 39 -3.87 -8.96 -7.85
C VAL A 39 -5.30 -9.01 -7.32
N GLY A 40 -6.25 -9.11 -8.25
CA GLY A 40 -7.67 -9.16 -7.93
C GLY A 40 -8.18 -7.91 -7.21
N ILE A 41 -9.24 -8.09 -6.42
CA ILE A 41 -9.85 -7.03 -5.62
C ILE A 41 -9.29 -7.12 -4.21
N GLY A 42 -8.22 -6.37 -3.92
CA GLY A 42 -7.81 -6.10 -2.54
C GLY A 42 -6.40 -6.50 -2.12
N LYS A 43 -5.50 -6.89 -3.03
CA LYS A 43 -4.07 -6.97 -2.70
C LYS A 43 -3.16 -6.33 -3.74
N ILE A 44 -2.07 -5.73 -3.26
CA ILE A 44 -0.94 -5.28 -4.08
C ILE A 44 0.29 -6.10 -3.71
N VAL A 45 0.94 -6.64 -4.73
CA VAL A 45 2.19 -7.39 -4.65
C VAL A 45 3.31 -6.45 -5.09
N ILE A 46 4.29 -6.25 -4.21
CA ILE A 46 5.42 -5.36 -4.42
C ILE A 46 6.69 -6.20 -4.43
N GLU A 47 7.33 -6.26 -5.59
CA GLU A 47 8.67 -6.83 -5.73
C GLU A 47 9.69 -5.71 -5.49
N TYR A 48 10.70 -6.00 -4.69
CA TYR A 48 11.73 -5.02 -4.34
C TYR A 48 13.11 -5.66 -4.25
N LYS A 49 14.13 -4.83 -4.46
CA LYS A 49 15.53 -5.15 -4.21
C LYS A 49 16.09 -4.24 -3.11
N ALA A 50 16.97 -4.75 -2.26
CA ALA A 50 17.67 -3.93 -1.29
C ALA A 50 18.53 -2.88 -2.02
N LYS A 51 18.63 -1.66 -1.47
CA LYS A 51 19.57 -0.66 -2.01
C LYS A 51 21.02 -1.06 -1.77
N ASN A 52 21.27 -1.70 -0.63
CA ASN A 52 22.58 -2.18 -0.22
C ASN A 52 22.51 -3.71 -0.14
N GLY A 53 23.35 -4.40 -0.92
CA GLY A 53 23.40 -5.85 -1.02
C GLY A 53 22.58 -6.42 -2.18
N SER A 54 22.58 -7.75 -2.31
CA SER A 54 21.99 -8.49 -3.44
C SER A 54 20.62 -9.11 -3.11
N ASN A 55 19.97 -8.66 -2.04
CA ASN A 55 18.74 -9.27 -1.56
C ASN A 55 17.53 -8.78 -2.35
N HIS A 56 16.69 -9.73 -2.76
CA HIS A 56 15.39 -9.50 -3.40
C HIS A 56 14.29 -10.04 -2.50
N GLY A 57 13.13 -9.39 -2.56
CA GLY A 57 11.96 -9.79 -1.78
C GLY A 57 10.66 -9.44 -2.48
N VAL A 58 9.60 -10.13 -2.06
CA VAL A 58 8.23 -9.87 -2.48
C VAL A 58 7.42 -9.60 -1.23
N MET A 59 6.64 -8.52 -1.25
CA MET A 59 5.73 -8.15 -0.18
C MET A 59 4.31 -8.11 -0.71
N GLU A 60 3.41 -8.82 -0.05
CA GLU A 60 1.98 -8.73 -0.30
C GLU A 60 1.34 -7.79 0.73
N LEU A 61 0.61 -6.79 0.25
CA LEU A 61 -0.16 -5.89 1.09
C LEU A 61 -1.63 -6.01 0.75
N TYR A 62 -2.43 -6.27 1.77
CA TYR A 62 -3.88 -6.32 1.66
C TYR A 62 -4.48 -4.93 1.89
N THR A 63 -5.59 -4.67 1.20
CA THR A 63 -6.34 -3.43 1.35
C THR A 63 -6.87 -3.29 2.77
N MET A 64 -6.77 -2.09 3.35
CA MET A 64 -7.39 -1.74 4.63
C MET A 64 -8.76 -1.08 4.46
N GLY A 65 -9.26 -0.98 3.23
CA GLY A 65 -10.47 -0.23 2.89
C GLY A 65 -10.31 1.29 3.05
N PRO A 66 -11.31 2.06 2.57
CA PRO A 66 -11.31 3.50 2.70
C PRO A 66 -11.33 3.93 4.16
N ASP A 67 -10.92 5.18 4.43
CA ASP A 67 -11.16 5.76 5.75
C ASP A 67 -12.66 5.99 5.96
N ALA A 68 -13.14 5.76 7.19
CA ALA A 68 -14.51 6.06 7.54
C ALA A 68 -14.80 7.54 7.22
N PRO A 69 -15.94 7.84 6.56
CA PRO A 69 -16.31 9.20 6.21
C PRO A 69 -16.32 10.07 7.47
N LYS A 70 -15.75 11.27 7.35
CA LYS A 70 -15.47 12.15 8.50
C LYS A 70 -16.74 12.70 9.19
N ASN A 71 -17.94 12.40 8.67
CA ASN A 71 -19.22 13.02 9.01
C ASN A 71 -20.35 12.00 9.35
N GLU A 72 -20.06 10.91 10.07
CA GLU A 72 -21.13 10.16 10.77
C GLU A 72 -21.35 10.73 12.18
N ASN A 73 -21.90 11.95 12.26
CA ASN A 73 -22.74 12.44 13.37
C ASN A 73 -22.90 13.96 13.29
N LYS A 74 -24.02 14.42 12.74
CA LYS A 74 -24.85 15.55 13.23
C LYS A 74 -26.22 15.45 12.54
N ILE A 75 -27.07 14.54 13.01
CA ILE A 75 -28.53 14.64 12.87
C ILE A 75 -29.08 14.66 14.29
#